data_AF-A0A7L0L3U7-F1
#
_entry.id   AF-A0A7L0L3U7-F1
#
_cell.length_a   1.000
_cell.length_b   1.000
_cell.length_c   1.000
_cell.angle_alpha   90.00
_cell.angle_beta   90.00
_cell.angle_gamma   90.00
#
_symmetry.space_group_name_H-M   'P 1'
#
loop_
_entity.id
_entity.type
_entity.pdbx_description
1 polymer ?
#
loop_
_entity_poly.entity_id
_entity_poly.type
_entity_poly.pdbx_seq_one_letter_code
_entity_poly.pdbx_strand_id
1 'polypeptide(L)' 'LLFRLRGNGDFWLGLHRRGERLHWGDSSDFSSWVPVLGDSKGVYLAENKFRSESCSNLQPYLCSKAQAPL' A
#
# COMPACT_ATOMS: atom_id res chain seq x y z
N LEU A 1 -2.49 13.84 4.83
CA LEU A 1 -1.19 13.46 5.42
C LEU A 1 -0.31 12.59 4.50
N LEU A 2 -0.85 11.73 3.62
CA LEU A 2 -0.03 10.84 2.76
C LEU A 2 0.96 11.55 1.80
N PHE A 3 0.67 12.78 1.38
CA PHE A 3 1.50 13.49 0.39
C PHE A 3 2.82 14.07 0.92
N ARG A 4 3.17 13.85 2.21
CA ARG A 4 4.46 14.29 2.77
C ARG A 4 5.62 13.32 2.51
N LEU A 5 5.36 12.10 2.05
CA LEU A 5 6.39 11.15 1.60
C LEU A 5 6.78 11.38 0.14
N ARG A 6 6.90 12.66 -0.24
CA ARG A 6 7.39 13.10 -1.55
C ARG A 6 8.91 12.87 -1.59
N GLY A 7 9.29 11.60 -1.61
CA GLY A 7 10.67 11.12 -1.62
C GLY A 7 10.82 10.10 -2.74
N ASN A 8 12.03 10.01 -3.28
CA ASN A 8 12.41 9.23 -4.46
C ASN A 8 12.41 7.69 -4.22
N GLY A 9 11.62 7.21 -3.26
CA GLY A 9 11.64 5.81 -2.79
C GLY A 9 10.29 5.13 -2.97
N ASP A 10 10.36 3.86 -3.34
CA ASP A 10 9.22 2.96 -3.43
C ASP A 10 9.02 2.31 -2.06
N PHE A 11 7.80 2.38 -1.54
CA PHE A 11 7.48 1.88 -0.20
C PHE A 11 6.33 0.90 -0.23
N TRP A 12 6.55 -0.31 0.32
CA TRP A 12 5.47 -1.22 0.61
C TRP A 12 4.42 -0.58 1.51
N LEU A 13 3.16 -0.82 1.17
CA LEU A 13 2.00 -0.50 1.99
C LEU A 13 1.45 -1.78 2.60
N GLY A 14 0.77 -1.65 3.74
CA GLY A 14 -0.04 -2.73 4.32
C GLY A 14 -1.31 -3.01 3.50
N LEU A 15 -1.19 -3.10 2.17
CA LEU A 15 -2.27 -3.39 1.24
C LEU A 15 -1.83 -4.52 0.31
N HIS A 16 -2.66 -5.55 0.17
CA HIS A 16 -2.31 -6.71 -0.65
C HIS A 16 -3.52 -7.31 -1.36
N ARG A 17 -3.26 -8.03 -2.44
CA ARG A 17 -4.29 -8.76 -3.20
C ARG A 17 -4.56 -10.13 -2.58
N ARG A 18 -5.82 -10.54 -2.55
CA ARG A 18 -6.30 -11.89 -2.22
C ARG A 18 -7.42 -12.24 -3.21
N GLY A 19 -7.12 -13.11 -4.18
CA GLY A 19 -8.00 -13.31 -5.33
C GLY A 19 -8.11 -12.01 -6.15
N GLU A 20 -9.33 -11.61 -6.51
CA GLU A 20 -9.57 -10.38 -7.28
C GLU A 20 -9.62 -9.10 -6.43
N ARG A 21 -9.59 -9.22 -5.10
CA ARG A 21 -9.81 -8.10 -4.18
C ARG A 21 -8.54 -7.66 -3.47
N LEU A 22 -8.52 -6.39 -3.08
CA LEU A 22 -7.47 -5.78 -2.28
C LEU A 22 -7.95 -5.62 -0.83
N HIS A 23 -7.07 -5.96 0.11
CA HIS A 23 -7.34 -5.88 1.54
C HIS A 23 -6.19 -5.17 2.25
N TRP A 24 -6.53 -4.41 3.29
CA TRP A 24 -5.57 -3.85 4.23
C TRP A 24 -4.97 -4.95 5.13
N GLY A 25 -3.86 -4.64 5.80
CA GLY A 25 -3.17 -5.57 6.70
C GLY A 25 -4.00 -6.03 7.89
N ASP A 26 -5.09 -5.31 8.22
CA ASP A 26 -6.09 -5.70 9.22
C ASP A 26 -7.24 -6.54 8.63
N SER A 27 -7.11 -6.99 7.38
CA SER A 27 -8.11 -7.74 6.61
C SER A 27 -9.36 -6.97 6.18
N SER A 28 -9.45 -5.66 6.45
CA SER A 28 -10.55 -4.84 5.95
C SER A 28 -10.44 -4.62 4.43
N ASP A 29 -11.59 -4.44 3.77
CA ASP A 29 -11.65 -4.26 2.32
C ASP A 29 -11.12 -2.88 1.89
N PHE A 30 -10.37 -2.87 0.79
CA PHE A 30 -9.97 -1.61 0.14
C PHE A 30 -11.12 -1.06 -0.71
N SER A 31 -11.57 0.16 -0.39
CA SER A 31 -12.71 0.80 -1.06
C SER A 31 -12.45 1.26 -2.49
N SER A 32 -11.26 1.02 -3.06
CA SER A 32 -10.95 1.26 -4.48
C SER A 32 -11.11 2.71 -4.93
N TRP A 33 -10.93 3.67 -4.02
CA TRP A 33 -11.01 5.11 -4.30
C TRP A 33 -9.85 5.66 -5.13
N VAL A 34 -8.76 4.91 -5.25
CA VAL A 34 -7.61 5.21 -6.11
C VAL A 34 -7.21 3.93 -6.85
N PRO A 35 -6.86 4.00 -8.15
CA PRO A 35 -6.43 2.83 -8.90
C PRO A 35 -5.09 2.29 -8.38
N VAL A 36 -4.96 0.96 -8.39
CA VAL A 36 -3.69 0.25 -8.19
C VAL A 36 -3.22 -0.30 -9.53
N LEU A 37 -2.02 0.07 -9.95
CA LEU A 37 -1.45 -0.35 -11.23
C LEU A 37 -0.81 -1.73 -11.12
N GLY A 38 -1.11 -2.60 -12.08
CA GLY A 38 -0.69 -4.01 -12.08
C GLY A 38 -1.63 -4.93 -11.31
N ASP A 39 -1.33 -6.23 -11.36
CA ASP A 39 -2.16 -7.32 -10.86
C ASP A 39 -1.45 -8.19 -9.80
N SER A 40 -0.26 -7.78 -9.38
CA SER A 40 0.56 -8.53 -8.42
C SER A 40 0.06 -8.42 -6.97
N LYS A 41 0.64 -9.24 -6.09
CA LYS A 41 0.13 -9.45 -4.73
C LYS A 41 0.40 -8.29 -3.77
N GLY A 42 1.61 -7.74 -3.74
CA GLY A 42 1.99 -6.66 -2.82
C GLY A 42 1.73 -5.31 -3.45
N VAL A 43 1.24 -4.33 -2.68
CA VAL A 43 1.04 -2.95 -3.15
C VAL A 43 2.06 -2.01 -2.52
N TYR A 44 2.67 -1.16 -3.34
CA TYR A 44 3.61 -0.14 -2.92
C TYR A 44 3.23 1.25 -3.45
N LEU A 45 3.71 2.29 -2.78
CA LEU A 45 3.61 3.67 -3.22
C LEU A 45 4.88 4.04 -3.99
N ALA A 46 4.72 4.50 -5.23
CA ALA A 46 5.80 4.96 -6.11
C ALA A 46 5.31 6.12 -6.97
N GLU A 47 6.06 7.21 -7.04
CA GLU A 47 5.72 8.39 -7.85
C GLU A 47 4.30 8.95 -7.58
N ASN A 48 3.82 8.87 -6.33
CA ASN A 48 2.45 9.20 -5.92
C ASN A 48 1.35 8.30 -6.52
N LYS A 49 1.71 7.11 -6.99
CA LYS A 49 0.79 6.10 -7.53
C LYS A 49 0.88 4.83 -6.69
N PHE A 50 -0.23 4.12 -6.63
CA PHE A 50 -0.28 2.78 -6.07
C PHE A 50 0.08 1.81 -7.18
N ARG A 51 1.12 1.01 -6.99
CA ARG A 51 1.59 0.00 -7.93
C ARG A 51 1.65 -1.34 -7.23
N SER A 52 1.68 -2.43 -7.99
CA SER A 52 1.77 -3.78 -7.44
C SER A 52 2.98 -4.53 -7.98
N GLU A 53 3.55 -5.38 -7.12
CA GLU A 53 4.66 -6.28 -7.48
C GLU A 53 4.68 -7.53 -6.58
N SER A 54 5.58 -8.48 -6.88
CA SER A 54 5.81 -9.64 -6.03
C SER A 54 6.25 -9.22 -4.62
N CYS A 55 5.65 -9.81 -3.59
CA CYS A 55 6.02 -9.54 -2.18
C CYS A 55 7.47 -9.93 -1.85
N SER A 56 8.16 -10.66 -2.73
CA SER A 56 9.55 -11.07 -2.55
C SER A 56 10.56 -9.95 -2.80
N ASN A 57 10.14 -8.82 -3.39
CA ASN A 57 11.04 -7.70 -3.64
C ASN A 57 11.43 -6.98 -2.36
N LEU A 58 12.73 -6.73 -2.21
CA LEU A 58 13.30 -6.01 -1.09
C LEU A 58 13.10 -4.50 -1.31
N GLN A 59 12.21 -3.89 -0.54
CA GLN A 59 11.98 -2.44 -0.49
C GLN A 59 11.53 -2.02 0.91
N PRO A 60 11.74 -0.75 1.32
CA PRO A 60 11.26 -0.26 2.61
C PRO A 60 9.72 -0.32 2.70
N TYR A 61 9.18 -0.25 3.91
CA TYR A 61 7.74 -0.30 4.16
C TYR A 61 7.29 0.84 5.08
N LEU A 62 6.01 1.21 4.95
CA LEU A 62 5.38 2.23 5.78
C LEU A 62 4.36 1.59 6.71
N CYS A 63 4.49 1.88 8.01
CA CYS A 63 3.51 1.50 9.01
C CYS A 63 2.63 2.69 9.40
N SER A 64 1.37 2.41 9.71
CA SER A 64 0.45 3.37 10.30
C SER A 64 -0.28 2.74 11.47
N LYS A 65 -0.52 3.52 12.52
CA LYS A 65 -1.38 3.16 13.65
C LYS A 65 -2.19 4.38 14.05
N ALA A 66 -3.44 4.19 14.44
CA ALA A 66 -4.24 5.27 15.02
C ALA A 66 -3.58 5.77 16.31
N GLN A 67 -3.55 7.09 16.48
CA GLN A 67 -3.17 7.68 17.77
C GLN A 67 -4.26 7.35 18.80
N ALA A 68 -3.86 6.98 20.01
CA ALA A 68 -4.83 6.75 21.08
C ALA A 68 -5.62 8.03 21.34
N PRO A 69 -6.93 7.94 21.66
CA PRO A 69 -7.68 9.08 22.17
C PRO A 69 -6.95 9.67 23.38
N LEU A 70 -6.89 11.01 23.44
CA LEU A 70 -6.38 11.74 24.61
C LEU A 70 -7.30 11.54 25.82
#